data_AF-A0A1V0PSD1-F1
#
_entry.id   AF-A0A1V0PSD1-F1
#
_cell.length_a   1.000
_cell.length_b   1.000
_cell.length_c   1.000
_cell.angle_alpha   90.00
_cell.angle_beta   90.00
_cell.angle_gamma   90.00
#
_symmetry.space_group_name_H-M   'P 1'
#
loop_
_entity.id
_entity.type
_entity.pdbx_description
1 polymer ?
#
loop_
_entity_poly.entity_id
_entity_poly.type
_entity_poly.pdbx_seq_one_letter_code
_entity_poly.pdbx_strand_id
1 'polypeptide(L)'
;MTVAFAFVDQAGLVDYAGHAPALPAGAIALAEGVPLADAHLYLWSGTDWSARPRASAPAQVDTTWTWTGLPTGAEARVFDGEFGNRLATIPETGGTIEITLADAGRYDVRLTLPSPWLSETIALEVTS
;
A
#
# COMPACT_ATOMS: atom_id res chain seq x y z
N MET A 1 18.13 -20.74 19.77
CA MET A 1 17.02 -20.60 18.80
C MET A 1 16.21 -19.40 19.23
N THR A 2 15.85 -18.51 18.30
CA THR A 2 15.02 -17.33 18.58
C THR A 2 13.71 -17.47 17.82
N VAL A 3 12.63 -16.88 18.35
CA VAL A 3 11.30 -16.81 17.76
C VAL A 3 11.11 -15.41 17.18
N ALA A 4 10.67 -15.32 15.92
CA ALA A 4 10.22 -14.07 15.32
C ALA A 4 8.77 -13.79 15.75
N PHE A 5 8.48 -12.57 16.20
CA PHE A 5 7.18 -12.20 16.73
C PHE A 5 6.77 -10.78 16.32
N ALA A 6 5.49 -10.48 16.47
CA ALA A 6 4.94 -9.14 16.32
C ALA A 6 3.95 -8.80 17.45
N PHE A 7 3.89 -7.52 17.81
CA PHE A 7 2.75 -6.91 18.48
C PHE A 7 1.89 -6.22 17.43
N VAL A 8 0.57 -6.38 17.57
CA VAL A 8 -0.39 -5.78 16.65
C VAL A 8 -1.33 -4.84 17.38
N ASP A 9 -1.82 -3.83 16.67
CA ASP A 9 -2.86 -2.95 17.16
C ASP A 9 -4.25 -3.62 17.13
N GLN A 10 -5.29 -2.86 17.50
CA GLN A 10 -6.67 -3.38 17.50
C GLN A 10 -7.19 -3.74 16.10
N ALA A 11 -6.60 -3.19 15.04
CA ALA A 11 -6.95 -3.50 13.66
C ALA A 11 -6.14 -4.70 13.12
N GLY A 12 -5.21 -5.25 13.91
CA GLY A 12 -4.34 -6.36 13.51
C GLY A 12 -3.10 -5.93 12.72
N LEU A 13 -2.80 -4.63 12.65
CA LEU A 13 -1.60 -4.12 12.00
C LEU A 13 -0.39 -4.26 12.91
N VAL A 14 0.76 -4.63 12.35
CA VAL A 14 2.01 -4.72 13.09
C VAL A 14 2.46 -3.35 13.56
N ASP A 15 2.50 -3.16 14.88
CA ASP A 15 3.06 -1.97 15.55
C ASP A 15 4.57 -2.16 15.81
N TYR A 16 4.95 -3.38 16.19
CA TYR A 16 6.35 -3.75 16.43
C TYR A 16 6.60 -5.21 16.05
N ALA A 17 7.77 -5.52 15.52
CA ALA A 17 8.22 -6.89 15.28
C ALA A 17 9.68 -7.09 15.71
N GLY A 18 10.02 -8.30 16.15
CA GLY A 18 11.37 -8.59 16.65
C GLY A 18 11.67 -10.08 16.83
N HIS A 19 12.87 -10.35 17.34
CA HIS A 19 13.30 -11.69 17.73
C HIS A 19 13.47 -11.76 19.25
N ALA A 20 13.03 -12.86 19.85
CA ALA A 20 13.25 -13.15 21.27
C ALA A 20 13.61 -14.63 21.49
N PRO A 21 14.28 -14.99 22.59
CA PRO A 21 14.57 -16.40 22.90
C PRO A 21 13.31 -17.23 23.19
N ALA A 22 12.20 -16.59 23.56
CA ALA A 22 10.87 -17.17 23.72
C ALA A 22 9.81 -16.15 23.33
N LEU A 23 8.59 -16.59 22.99
CA LEU A 23 7.48 -15.71 22.59
C LEU A 23 7.07 -14.80 23.77
N PRO A 24 7.19 -13.46 23.66
CA PRO A 24 6.77 -12.55 24.71
C PRO A 24 5.26 -12.63 24.98
N ALA A 25 4.84 -12.32 26.21
CA ALA A 25 3.41 -12.25 26.54
C ALA A 25 2.71 -11.17 25.68
N GLY A 26 1.57 -11.54 25.08
CA GLY A 26 0.80 -10.66 24.21
C GLY A 26 1.36 -10.50 22.79
N ALA A 27 2.50 -11.10 22.48
CA ALA A 27 3.02 -11.15 21.12
C ALA A 27 2.42 -12.33 20.34
N ILE A 28 2.41 -12.19 19.02
CA ILE A 28 1.98 -13.22 18.07
C ILE A 28 3.23 -13.69 17.34
N ALA A 29 3.41 -15.01 17.24
CA ALA A 29 4.48 -15.57 16.42
C ALA A 29 4.23 -15.22 14.95
N LEU A 30 5.25 -14.73 14.25
CA LEU A 30 5.15 -14.52 12.80
C LEU A 30 5.10 -15.87 12.09
N ALA A 31 4.41 -15.91 10.95
CA ALA A 31 4.39 -17.10 10.11
C ALA A 31 5.82 -17.48 9.67
N GLU A 32 6.08 -18.78 9.57
CA GLU A 32 7.40 -19.28 9.17
C GLU A 32 7.79 -18.70 7.80
N GLY A 33 9.03 -18.21 7.70
CA GLY A 33 9.55 -17.62 6.47
C GLY A 33 9.22 -16.15 6.23
N VAL A 34 8.39 -15.50 7.07
CA VAL A 34 8.16 -14.04 6.97
C VAL A 34 9.39 -13.28 7.51
N PRO A 35 10.10 -12.50 6.67
CA PRO A 35 11.19 -11.66 7.16
C PRO A 35 10.66 -10.57 8.08
N LEU A 36 11.38 -10.25 9.17
CA LEU A 36 10.97 -9.15 10.07
C LEU A 36 10.79 -7.81 9.34
N ALA A 37 11.63 -7.56 8.33
CA ALA A 37 11.55 -6.35 7.51
C ALA A 37 10.20 -6.23 6.79
N ASP A 38 9.55 -7.36 6.50
CA ASP A 38 8.31 -7.43 5.74
C ASP A 38 7.08 -7.59 6.65
N ALA A 39 7.24 -7.69 7.97
CA ALA A 39 6.13 -7.88 8.90
C ALA A 39 5.04 -6.80 8.74
N HIS A 40 5.42 -5.56 8.42
CA HIS A 40 4.52 -4.44 8.17
C HIS A 40 3.60 -4.63 6.93
N LEU A 41 3.88 -5.62 6.08
CA LEU A 41 3.08 -5.99 4.92
C LEU A 41 1.96 -6.98 5.25
N TYR A 42 1.89 -7.47 6.49
CA TYR A 42 0.91 -8.46 6.93
C TYR A 42 -0.11 -7.87 7.91
N LEU A 43 -1.24 -8.55 8.00
CA LEU A 43 -2.37 -8.26 8.86
C LEU A 43 -2.72 -9.51 9.66
N TRP A 44 -2.93 -9.36 10.97
CA TRP A 44 -3.38 -10.44 11.84
C TRP A 44 -4.90 -10.43 11.98
N SER A 45 -5.56 -11.57 11.71
CA SER A 45 -7.01 -11.71 11.83
C SER A 45 -7.50 -12.04 13.25
N GLY A 46 -6.59 -12.36 14.17
CA GLY A 46 -6.90 -13.03 15.43
C GLY A 46 -6.48 -14.51 15.45
N THR A 47 -6.41 -15.15 14.28
CA THR A 47 -6.01 -16.56 14.13
C THR A 47 -4.89 -16.78 13.12
N ASP A 48 -4.82 -15.93 12.09
CA ASP A 48 -3.93 -16.13 10.96
C ASP A 48 -3.35 -14.81 10.44
N TRP A 49 -2.16 -14.91 9.85
CA TRP A 49 -1.53 -13.82 9.12
C TRP A 49 -1.98 -13.85 7.65
N SER A 50 -2.36 -12.70 7.12
CA SER A 50 -2.62 -12.50 5.70
C SER A 50 -1.86 -11.29 5.18
N ALA A 51 -1.63 -11.21 3.88
CA ALA A 51 -1.06 -10.01 3.29
C ALA A 51 -2.05 -8.85 3.39
N ARG A 52 -1.55 -7.65 3.68
CA ARG A 52 -2.37 -6.43 3.61
C ARG A 52 -2.85 -6.22 2.17
N PRO A 53 -4.09 -5.74 1.98
CA PRO A 53 -4.63 -5.51 0.65
C PRO A 53 -3.85 -4.40 -0.07
N ARG A 54 -3.74 -4.54 -1.38
CA ARG A 54 -3.10 -3.59 -2.31
C ARG A 54 -4.11 -3.23 -3.40
N ALA A 55 -4.02 -2.02 -3.93
CA ALA A 55 -4.80 -1.69 -5.11
C ALA A 55 -4.36 -2.55 -6.29
N SER A 56 -5.29 -2.87 -7.17
CA SER A 56 -4.97 -3.42 -8.47
C SER A 56 -4.24 -2.36 -9.30
N ALA A 57 -3.41 -2.79 -10.24
CA ALA A 57 -2.84 -1.89 -11.24
C ALA A 57 -3.97 -1.14 -11.98
N PRO A 58 -3.77 0.14 -12.33
CA PRO A 58 -4.77 0.89 -13.07
C PRO A 58 -4.96 0.31 -14.46
N ALA A 59 -6.19 0.35 -14.96
CA ALA A 59 -6.44 0.19 -16.39
C ALA A 59 -6.02 1.47 -17.12
N GLN A 60 -5.42 1.34 -18.30
CA GLN A 60 -5.07 2.47 -19.15
C GLN A 60 -5.89 2.44 -20.44
N VAL A 61 -6.49 3.57 -20.79
CA VAL A 61 -7.10 3.83 -22.09
C VAL A 61 -6.60 5.19 -22.55
N ASP A 62 -5.87 5.21 -23.67
CA ASP A 62 -5.16 6.39 -24.17
C ASP A 62 -4.26 7.00 -23.07
N THR A 63 -4.53 8.26 -22.71
CA THR A 63 -3.85 9.02 -21.68
C THR A 63 -4.60 9.04 -20.35
N THR A 64 -5.54 8.13 -20.14
CA THR A 64 -6.35 8.02 -18.93
C THR A 64 -6.05 6.73 -18.19
N TRP A 65 -5.79 6.84 -16.89
CA TRP A 65 -5.58 5.72 -15.98
C TRP A 65 -6.69 5.68 -14.94
N THR A 66 -7.27 4.50 -14.77
CA THR A 66 -8.42 4.27 -13.88
C THR A 66 -8.10 3.16 -12.88
N TRP A 67 -8.11 3.50 -11.60
CA TRP A 67 -8.17 2.52 -10.50
C TRP A 67 -9.61 2.28 -10.11
N THR A 68 -9.96 1.03 -9.80
CA THR A 68 -11.28 0.63 -9.31
C THR A 68 -11.16 -0.27 -8.09
N GLY A 69 -12.24 -0.41 -7.32
CA GLY A 69 -12.26 -1.22 -6.10
C GLY A 69 -11.44 -0.63 -4.95
N LEU A 70 -11.19 0.68 -4.98
CA LEU A 70 -10.46 1.39 -3.94
C LEU A 70 -11.33 1.57 -2.68
N PRO A 71 -10.72 1.54 -1.47
CA PRO A 71 -11.42 1.85 -0.23
C PRO A 71 -11.81 3.34 -0.15
N THR A 72 -12.88 3.65 0.60
CA THR A 72 -13.26 5.03 0.90
C THR A 72 -12.15 5.79 1.62
N GLY A 73 -11.84 7.01 1.17
CA GLY A 73 -10.74 7.84 1.65
C GLY A 73 -9.41 7.61 0.92
N ALA A 74 -9.40 6.83 -0.16
CA ALA A 74 -8.24 6.69 -1.03
C ALA A 74 -7.98 7.99 -1.84
N GLU A 75 -6.71 8.30 -2.07
CA GLU A 75 -6.33 9.52 -2.79
C GLU A 75 -5.11 9.27 -3.67
N ALA A 76 -5.15 9.72 -4.93
CA ALA A 76 -4.00 9.75 -5.80
C ALA A 76 -3.38 11.14 -5.83
N ARG A 77 -2.08 11.22 -5.57
CA ARG A 77 -1.29 12.45 -5.76
C ARG A 77 -0.38 12.25 -6.96
N VAL A 78 -0.56 13.08 -7.97
CA VAL A 78 0.19 13.01 -9.22
C VAL A 78 1.35 13.99 -9.13
N PHE A 79 2.55 13.50 -9.42
CA PHE A 79 3.77 14.28 -9.49
C PHE A 79 4.35 14.18 -10.90
N ASP A 80 4.91 15.30 -11.36
CA ASP A 80 5.81 15.32 -12.49
C ASP A 80 7.04 14.45 -12.18
N GLY A 81 7.37 13.49 -13.05
CA GLY A 81 8.44 12.53 -12.81
C GLY A 81 9.85 13.07 -13.05
N GLU A 82 10.00 14.23 -13.70
CA GLU A 82 11.30 14.86 -13.98
C GLU A 82 11.70 15.83 -12.86
N PHE A 83 10.76 16.69 -12.46
CA PHE A 83 10.97 17.77 -11.51
C PHE A 83 10.40 17.47 -10.11
N GLY A 84 9.58 16.43 -9.96
CA GLY A 84 8.97 16.06 -8.68
C GLY A 84 7.87 17.01 -8.20
N ASN A 85 7.40 17.91 -9.07
CA ASN A 85 6.34 18.88 -8.73
C ASN A 85 4.99 18.17 -8.62
N ARG A 86 4.24 18.43 -7.54
CA ARG A 86 2.87 17.91 -7.42
C ARG A 86 1.95 18.65 -8.40
N LEU A 87 1.35 17.90 -9.31
CA LEU A 87 0.45 18.41 -10.35
C LEU A 87 -1.01 18.36 -9.89
N ALA A 88 -1.41 17.27 -9.23
CA ALA A 88 -2.80 17.07 -8.83
C ALA A 88 -2.93 16.22 -7.56
N THR A 89 -4.09 16.37 -6.92
CA THR A 89 -4.58 15.49 -5.85
C THR A 89 -6.02 15.13 -6.18
N ILE A 90 -6.30 13.84 -6.28
CA ILE A 90 -7.57 13.32 -6.80
C ILE A 90 -8.11 12.30 -5.80
N PRO A 91 -9.19 12.63 -5.07
CA PRO A 91 -9.82 11.71 -4.13
C PRO A 91 -10.60 10.62 -4.88
N GLU A 92 -10.84 9.49 -4.23
CA GLU A 92 -11.71 8.47 -4.79
C GLU A 92 -13.17 8.95 -4.83
N THR A 93 -13.89 8.48 -5.84
CA THR A 93 -15.35 8.67 -5.93
C THR A 93 -15.97 7.32 -6.27
N GLY A 94 -16.78 6.78 -5.35
CA GLY A 94 -17.43 5.48 -5.55
C GLY A 94 -16.45 4.30 -5.70
N GLY A 95 -15.27 4.39 -5.06
CA GLY A 95 -14.21 3.37 -5.16
C GLY A 95 -13.38 3.45 -6.44
N THR A 96 -13.48 4.56 -7.17
CA THR A 96 -12.76 4.79 -8.42
C THR A 96 -11.91 6.06 -8.31
N ILE A 97 -10.70 6.01 -8.87
CA ILE A 97 -9.89 7.19 -9.16
C ILE A 97 -9.55 7.16 -10.64
N GLU A 98 -9.80 8.28 -11.32
CA GLU A 98 -9.46 8.46 -12.73
C GLU A 98 -8.54 9.66 -12.87
N ILE A 99 -7.46 9.48 -13.63
CA ILE A 99 -6.49 10.54 -13.93
C ILE A 99 -6.26 10.58 -15.44
N THR A 100 -6.20 11.78 -16.02
CA THR A 100 -5.83 11.99 -17.42
C THR A 100 -4.57 12.85 -17.49
N LEU A 101 -3.55 12.37 -18.18
CA LEU A 101 -2.23 13.01 -18.26
C LEU A 101 -2.00 13.49 -19.70
N ALA A 102 -2.03 14.81 -19.92
CA ALA A 102 -2.09 15.36 -21.27
C ALA A 102 -0.75 15.33 -22.04
N ASP A 103 0.37 15.42 -21.32
CA ASP A 103 1.69 15.56 -21.94
C ASP A 103 2.44 14.23 -21.94
N ALA A 104 3.21 14.00 -23.01
CA ALA A 104 4.14 12.87 -23.04
C ALA A 104 5.21 13.05 -21.97
N GLY A 105 5.50 11.98 -21.23
CA GLY A 105 6.45 12.04 -20.14
C GLY A 105 6.18 11.03 -19.04
N ARG A 106 7.06 11.05 -18.03
CA ARG A 106 6.95 10.21 -16.84
C ARG A 106 6.23 10.97 -15.73
N TYR A 107 5.33 10.28 -15.05
CA TYR A 107 4.63 10.78 -13.88
C TYR A 107 4.77 9.79 -12.73
N ASP A 108 5.00 10.28 -11.51
CA ASP A 108 4.97 9.44 -10.33
C ASP A 108 3.64 9.67 -9.60
N VAL A 109 2.82 8.63 -9.49
CA VAL A 109 1.54 8.67 -8.78
C VAL A 109 1.70 8.02 -7.41
N ARG A 110 1.50 8.80 -6.35
CA ARG A 110 1.44 8.29 -4.98
C ARG A 110 0.00 8.00 -4.63
N LEU A 111 -0.36 6.73 -4.59
CA LEU A 111 -1.68 6.26 -4.18
C LEU A 111 -1.67 6.05 -2.67
N THR A 112 -2.33 6.97 -1.96
CA THR A 112 -2.52 6.90 -0.51
C THR A 112 -3.81 6.15 -0.21
N LEU A 113 -3.70 5.02 0.49
CA LEU A 113 -4.83 4.19 0.85
C LEU A 113 -4.96 4.13 2.38
N PRO A 114 -6.16 4.22 2.94
CA PRO A 114 -6.39 4.07 4.37
C PRO A 114 -6.07 2.64 4.84
N SER A 115 -5.67 2.53 6.10
CA SER A 115 -5.51 1.24 6.78
C SER A 115 -6.77 0.37 6.61
N PRO A 116 -6.63 -0.95 6.36
CA PRO A 116 -5.39 -1.72 6.39
C PRO A 116 -4.63 -1.77 5.05
N TRP A 117 -5.04 -1.03 4.02
CA TRP A 117 -4.43 -1.10 2.70
C TRP A 117 -3.00 -0.56 2.68
N LEU A 118 -2.18 -1.08 1.79
CA LEU A 118 -0.83 -0.60 1.55
C LEU A 118 -0.87 0.53 0.53
N SER A 119 -0.46 1.73 0.95
CA SER A 119 -0.19 2.82 0.01
C SER A 119 1.01 2.46 -0.87
N GLU A 120 1.03 2.99 -2.09
CA GLU A 120 2.07 2.69 -3.07
C GLU A 120 2.43 3.89 -3.93
N THR A 121 3.56 3.79 -4.62
CA THR A 121 3.99 4.76 -5.63
C THR A 121 4.19 4.02 -6.94
N ILE A 122 3.52 4.50 -7.99
CA ILE A 122 3.50 3.89 -9.31
C ILE A 122 4.05 4.92 -10.29
N ALA A 123 5.00 4.50 -11.13
CA ALA A 123 5.45 5.32 -12.26
C ALA A 123 4.55 5.04 -13.47
N LEU A 124 4.01 6.09 -14.07
CA LEU A 124 3.23 6.04 -15.29
C LEU A 124 3.98 6.75 -16.40
N GLU A 125 3.85 6.25 -17.63
CA GLU A 125 4.51 6.81 -18.80
C GLU A 125 3.48 7.07 -19.88
N VAL A 126 3.38 8.34 -20.30
CA VAL A 126 2.59 8.76 -21.46
C VAL A 126 3.53 8.77 -22.66
N THR A 127 3.21 8.00 -23.70
CA THR A 127 3.98 7.95 -24.95
C THR A 127 3.27 8.76 -26.04
N SER A 128 4.05 9.40 -26.91
CA SER A 128 3.58 10.20 -28.05
C SER A 128 3.24 9.37 -29.28
#